data_AF-L7VZX9-F1
#
_entry.id   AF-L7VZX9-F1
#
_cell.length_a   1.000
_cell.length_b   1.000
_cell.length_c   1.000
_cell.angle_alpha   90.00
_cell.angle_beta   90.00
_cell.angle_gamma   90.00
#
_symmetry.space_group_name_H-M   'P 1'
#
loop_
_entity.id
_entity.type
_entity.pdbx_description
1 polymer ?
#
loop_
_entity_poly.entity_id
_entity_poly.type
_entity_poly.pdbx_seq_one_letter_code
_entity_poly.pdbx_strand_id
1 'polypeptide(L)' 'MPRTEVTKKIWDYIKKNKLQDAMNKRMINADAKLKELFQKAQVSMFEMTKLVSNHLK' A
#
# COMPACT_ATOMS: atom_id res chain seq x y z
N MET A 1 -11.94 13.01 -1.01
CA MET A 1 -12.14 11.60 -0.60
C MET A 1 -11.53 11.43 0.79
N PRO A 2 -12.26 10.91 1.78
CA PRO A 2 -11.70 10.65 3.11
C PRO A 2 -10.46 9.74 3.02
N ARG A 3 -9.45 10.00 3.87
CA ARG A 3 -8.22 9.19 3.98
C ARG A 3 -8.52 7.69 4.14
N THR A 4 -9.60 7.37 4.84
CA THR A 4 -10.10 6.00 5.06
C THR A 4 -10.55 5.32 3.77
N GLU A 5 -11.28 6.03 2.90
CA GLU A 5 -11.70 5.51 1.60
C GLU A 5 -10.51 5.26 0.66
N VAL A 6 -9.53 6.18 0.64
CA VAL A 6 -8.32 6.02 -0.18
C VAL A 6 -7.53 4.79 0.28
N THR A 7 -7.35 4.65 1.59
CA THR A 7 -6.65 3.49 2.18
C THR A 7 -7.37 2.18 1.84
N LYS A 8 -8.71 2.16 1.89
CA LYS A 8 -9.52 0.99 1.51
C LYS A 8 -9.32 0.63 0.04
N LYS A 9 -9.38 1.61 -0.87
CA LYS A 9 -9.16 1.37 -2.32
C LYS A 9 -7.77 0.82 -2.61
N ILE A 10 -6.75 1.31 -1.92
CA ILE A 10 -5.38 0.79 -2.05
C ILE A 10 -5.32 -0.65 -1.55
N TRP A 11 -5.98 -0.97 -0.44
CA TRP A 11 -6.02 -2.33 0.08
C TRP A 11 -6.74 -3.30 -0.86
N ASP A 12 -7.88 -2.89 -1.43
CA ASP A 12 -8.60 -3.66 -2.42
C ASP A 12 -7.74 -3.90 -3.67
N TYR A 13 -6.97 -2.89 -4.10
CA TYR A 13 -5.99 -3.02 -5.18
C TYR A 13 -4.89 -4.04 -4.84
N ILE A 14 -4.28 -3.94 -3.66
CA ILE A 14 -3.23 -4.87 -3.20
C ILE A 14 -3.73 -6.32 -3.23
N LYS A 15 -4.94 -6.56 -2.71
CA LYS A 15 -5.56 -7.89 -2.72
C LYS A 15 -5.87 -8.38 -4.12
N LYS A 16 -6.50 -7.53 -4.96
CA LYS A 16 -6.85 -7.87 -6.34
C LYS A 16 -5.63 -8.26 -7.17
N ASN A 17 -4.51 -7.58 -6.96
CA ASN A 17 -3.26 -7.81 -7.68
C ASN A 17 -2.32 -8.81 -6.97
N LYS A 18 -2.75 -9.42 -5.87
CA LYS A 18 -1.94 -10.37 -5.07
C LYS A 18 -0.58 -9.80 -4.66
N LEU A 19 -0.56 -8.53 -4.29
CA LEU A 19 0.66 -7.79 -3.91
C LEU A 19 1.02 -7.98 -2.44
N GLN A 20 0.18 -8.63 -1.64
CA GLN A 20 0.54 -9.05 -0.30
C GLN A 20 1.57 -10.19 -0.39
N ASP A 21 2.64 -10.09 0.38
CA ASP A 21 3.70 -11.10 0.35
C ASP A 21 3.17 -12.46 0.85
N ALA A 22 3.48 -13.52 0.09
CA ALA A 22 2.96 -14.86 0.33
C ALA A 22 3.59 -15.53 1.57
N MET A 23 4.84 -15.18 1.89
CA MET A 23 5.58 -15.73 3.02
C MET A 23 5.38 -14.88 4.28
N ASN A 24 5.40 -13.56 4.13
CA ASN A 24 5.21 -12.60 5.21
C ASN A 24 4.02 -11.68 4.92
N LYS A 25 2.82 -12.13 5.30
CA LYS A 25 1.56 -11.39 5.10
C LYS A 25 1.51 -9.98 5.71
N ARG A 26 2.50 -9.55 6.49
CA ARG A 26 2.62 -8.17 6.99
C ARG A 26 3.22 -7.22 5.96
N MET A 27 3.87 -7.76 4.93
CA MET A 27 4.56 -7.02 3.88
C MET A 27 3.71 -6.95 2.61
N ILE A 28 3.89 -5.86 1.89
CA ILE A 28 3.23 -5.54 0.64
C ILE A 28 4.33 -5.26 -0.38
N ASN A 29 4.35 -6.06 -1.45
CA ASN A 29 5.25 -5.91 -2.58
C ASN A 29 4.70 -4.84 -3.51
N ALA A 30 5.44 -3.74 -3.66
CA ALA A 30 5.04 -2.61 -4.47
C ALA A 30 5.22 -2.93 -5.95
N ASP A 31 4.13 -2.88 -6.71
CA ASP A 31 4.19 -2.86 -8.16
C ASP A 31 4.63 -1.49 -8.68
N ALA A 32 4.70 -1.30 -10.00
CA ALA A 32 5.13 -0.03 -10.58
C ALA A 32 4.32 1.17 -10.05
N LYS A 33 3.00 1.01 -9.88
CA LYS A 33 2.11 2.08 -9.40
C LYS A 33 2.30 2.35 -7.91
N LEU A 34 2.38 1.31 -7.09
CA LEU A 34 2.60 1.46 -5.66
C LEU A 34 4.00 1.95 -5.35
N LYS A 35 5.00 1.70 -6.21
CA LYS A 35 6.36 2.25 -6.04
C LYS A 35 6.39 3.78 -6.14
N GLU A 36 5.55 4.39 -6.97
CA GLU A 36 5.44 5.86 -7.03
C GLU A 36 4.96 6.44 -5.69
N LEU A 37 4.03 5.74 -5.04
CA LEU A 37 3.46 6.15 -3.75
C LEU A 37 4.36 5.80 -2.55
N PHE A 38 4.93 4.59 -2.57
CA PHE A 38 5.68 4.05 -1.44
C PHE A 38 7.16 4.41 -1.47
N GLN A 39 7.69 4.76 -2.66
CA GLN A 39 9.11 5.00 -2.92
C GLN A 39 10.02 3.83 -2.49
N LYS A 40 9.43 2.65 -2.31
CA LYS A 40 10.06 1.43 -1.83
C LYS A 40 9.49 0.24 -2.57
N ALA A 41 10.31 -0.79 -2.78
CA ALA A 41 9.88 -2.04 -3.42
C ALA A 41 8.99 -2.90 -2.51
N GLN A 42 9.11 -2.74 -1.19
CA GLN A 42 8.31 -3.46 -0.22
C GLN A 42 8.05 -2.57 0.99
N VAL A 43 6.84 -2.62 1.54
CA VAL A 43 6.45 -1.89 2.75
C VAL A 43 5.63 -2.77 3.66
N SER A 44 5.67 -2.49 4.96
CA SER A 44 4.72 -3.07 5.91
C SER A 44 3.35 -2.37 5.83
N MET A 45 2.30 -3.01 6.37
CA MET A 45 0.97 -2.38 6.47
C MET A 45 1.00 -1.04 7.23
N PHE A 46 1.85 -0.92 8.25
CA PHE A 46 1.99 0.31 9.03
C PHE A 46 2.66 1.41 8.20
N GLU A 47 3.75 1.08 7.49
CA GLU A 47 4.40 2.02 6.59
C GLU A 47 3.46 2.49 5.48
N MET A 48 2.66 1.58 4.89
CA MET A 48 1.65 1.93 3.89
C MET A 48 0.71 3.03 4.41
N THR A 49 0.11 2.84 5.59
CA THR A 49 -0.81 3.85 6.17
C THR A 49 -0.15 5.21 6.42
N LYS A 50 1.15 5.23 6.76
CA LYS A 50 1.94 6.45 6.94
C LYS A 50 2.27 7.12 5.61
N LEU A 51 2.69 6.35 4.60
CA LEU A 51 3.09 6.84 3.28
C LEU A 51 1.92 7.42 2.49
N VAL A 52 0.79 6.70 2.47
CA VAL A 52 -0.51 7.24 1.99
C VAL A 52 -0.83 8.52 2.75
N SER A 53 -0.52 8.53 4.05
CA SER A 53 -0.80 9.62 4.97
C SER A 53 -0.17 10.94 4.56
N ASN A 54 1.10 10.84 4.22
CA ASN A 54 1.92 11.95 3.80
C ASN A 54 1.54 12.46 2.40
N HIS A 55 1.06 11.58 1.51
CA HIS A 55 0.63 11.96 0.16
C HIS A 55 -0.74 12.67 0.12
N LEU A 56 -1.56 12.51 1.15
CA LEU A 56 -2.89 13.12 1.25
C LEU A 56 -2.91 14.38 2.13
N LYS A 57 -1.74 14.89 2.54
CA LYS A 57 -1.62 16.18 3.23
C LYS A 57 -1.80 17.34 2.25
#